data_AF-A0A355DHH8-F1
#
_entry.id   AF-A0A355DHH8-F1
#
_cell.length_a   1.000
_cell.length_b   1.000
_cell.length_c   1.000
_cell.angle_alpha   90.00
_cell.angle_beta   90.00
_cell.angle_gamma   90.00
#
_symmetry.space_group_name_H-M   'P 1'
#
loop_
_entity.id
_entity.type
_entity.pdbx_description
1 polymer ?
#
loop_
_entity_poly.entity_id
_entity_poly.type
_entity_poly.pdbx_seq_one_letter_code
_entity_poly.pdbx_strand_id
1 'polypeptide(L)'
;RPTGIALFPTFLFLAWKEKRSLLAYFAGMATSGGLLLFSLYCMIRFGDPLAFVHVQQAWQQQNLLDIIQGALALNRDSLMKLLMLLGGGYLLWYLRAKLNHVVVAYGFFSLFLLAISKAFTSLDRYIYGIVSLSLALGMVFANHPRWGYGIIAFLAIWLVRFAILFAWWQFVA
;
A
#
# COMPACT_ATOMS: atom_id res chain seq x y z
N ARG A 1 -6.25 -6.83 -8.45
CA ARG A 1 -5.29 -6.25 -7.46
C ARG A 1 -4.91 -7.34 -6.46
N PRO A 2 -3.64 -7.46 -6.04
CA PRO A 2 -3.19 -8.51 -5.12
C PRO A 2 -3.98 -8.57 -3.82
N THR A 3 -4.44 -7.41 -3.33
CA THR A 3 -5.27 -7.29 -2.12
C THR A 3 -6.60 -8.05 -2.21
N GLY A 4 -7.24 -8.09 -3.38
CA GLY A 4 -8.47 -8.86 -3.58
C GLY A 4 -8.25 -10.37 -3.55
N ILE A 5 -7.06 -10.83 -3.98
CA ILE A 5 -6.67 -12.26 -3.95
C ILE A 5 -6.45 -12.70 -2.50
N ALA A 6 -5.88 -11.82 -1.66
CA ALA A 6 -5.67 -12.09 -0.24
C ALA A 6 -6.97 -12.19 0.57
N LEU A 7 -8.09 -11.60 0.11
CA LEU A 7 -9.37 -11.68 0.81
C LEU A 7 -9.93 -13.11 0.88
N PHE A 8 -9.70 -13.91 -0.16
CA PHE A 8 -10.18 -15.30 -0.22
C PHE A 8 -9.68 -16.16 0.95
N PRO A 9 -8.36 -16.35 1.16
CA PRO A 9 -7.87 -17.12 2.30
C PRO A 9 -8.19 -16.42 3.63
N THR A 10 -8.23 -15.08 3.65
CA THR A 10 -8.49 -14.33 4.89
C THR A 10 -9.92 -14.56 5.39
N PHE A 11 -10.93 -14.49 4.52
CA PHE A 11 -12.32 -14.73 4.91
C PHE A 11 -12.60 -16.19 5.23
N LEU A 12 -11.97 -17.13 4.51
CA LEU A 12 -12.06 -18.56 4.86
C LEU A 12 -11.46 -18.83 6.24
N PHE A 13 -10.27 -18.29 6.52
CA PHE A 13 -9.64 -18.43 7.83
C PHE A 13 -10.46 -17.78 8.94
N LEU A 14 -11.02 -16.60 8.70
CA LEU A 14 -11.85 -15.89 9.68
C LEU A 14 -13.16 -16.65 9.97
N ALA A 15 -13.84 -17.15 8.94
CA ALA A 15 -15.06 -17.96 9.09
C ALA A 15 -14.80 -19.25 9.87
N TRP A 16 -13.64 -19.88 9.66
CA TRP A 16 -13.19 -21.04 10.43
C TRP A 16 -12.90 -20.70 11.88
N LYS A 17 -12.10 -19.65 12.13
CA LYS A 17 -11.72 -19.22 13.48
C LYS A 17 -12.93 -18.81 14.31
N GLU A 18 -13.90 -18.12 13.70
CA GLU A 18 -15.10 -17.63 14.37
C GLU A 18 -16.28 -18.62 14.34
N LYS A 19 -16.08 -19.85 13.81
CA LYS A 19 -17.12 -20.89 13.68
C LYS A 19 -18.43 -20.35 13.06
N ARG A 20 -18.29 -19.52 12.03
CA ARG A 20 -19.43 -18.85 11.38
C ARG A 20 -20.27 -19.84 10.55
N SER A 21 -21.50 -19.45 10.26
CA SER A 21 -22.45 -20.25 9.48
C SER A 21 -21.92 -20.54 8.06
N LEU A 22 -22.43 -21.61 7.44
CA LEU A 22 -22.02 -22.05 6.10
C LEU A 22 -22.14 -20.94 5.04
N LEU A 23 -23.09 -20.01 5.21
CA LEU A 23 -23.25 -18.83 4.35
C LEU A 23 -22.01 -17.92 4.33
N ALA A 24 -21.25 -17.84 5.43
CA ALA A 24 -20.02 -17.04 5.49
C ALA A 24 -18.91 -17.61 4.59
N TYR A 25 -18.85 -18.93 4.44
CA TYR A 25 -17.90 -19.60 3.53
C TYR A 25 -18.28 -19.37 2.08
N PHE A 26 -19.57 -19.48 1.73
CA PHE A 26 -20.06 -19.17 0.39
C PHE A 26 -19.86 -17.70 0.04
N ALA A 27 -20.12 -16.78 0.97
CA ALA A 27 -19.82 -15.36 0.79
C ALA A 27 -18.31 -15.12 0.58
N GLY A 28 -17.45 -15.80 1.35
CA GLY A 28 -16.01 -15.78 1.16
C GLY A 28 -15.57 -16.28 -0.22
N MET A 29 -16.15 -17.37 -0.71
CA MET A 29 -15.91 -17.88 -2.07
C MET A 29 -16.43 -16.93 -3.15
N ALA A 30 -17.57 -16.26 -2.93
CA ALA A 30 -18.11 -15.30 -3.88
C ALA A 30 -17.13 -14.13 -4.13
N THR A 31 -16.28 -13.78 -3.15
CA THR A 31 -15.26 -12.72 -3.33
C THR A 31 -14.19 -13.06 -4.39
N SER A 32 -13.90 -14.34 -4.64
CA SER A 32 -12.97 -14.78 -5.69
C SER A 32 -13.66 -15.02 -7.04
N GLY A 33 -14.99 -15.01 -7.11
CA GLY A 33 -15.76 -15.28 -8.33
C GLY A 33 -15.40 -14.35 -9.49
N GLY A 34 -15.20 -13.05 -9.23
CA GLY A 34 -14.78 -12.10 -10.26
C GLY A 34 -13.41 -12.42 -10.86
N LEU A 35 -12.46 -12.92 -10.04
CA LEU A 35 -11.15 -13.36 -10.52
C LEU A 35 -11.27 -14.62 -11.38
N LEU A 36 -12.04 -15.60 -10.93
CA LEU A 36 -12.24 -16.87 -11.65
C LEU A 36 -12.93 -16.65 -13.01
N LEU A 37 -13.97 -15.81 -13.05
CA LEU A 37 -14.65 -15.46 -14.30
C LEU A 37 -13.71 -14.72 -15.27
N PHE A 38 -12.85 -13.85 -14.76
CA PHE A 38 -11.87 -13.16 -15.58
C PHE A 38 -10.76 -14.10 -16.09
N SER A 39 -10.28 -15.03 -15.25
CA SER A 39 -9.36 -16.10 -15.68
C SER A 39 -9.99 -16.99 -16.76
N LEU A 40 -11.27 -17.35 -16.61
CA LEU A 40 -12.00 -18.11 -17.63
C LEU A 40 -12.12 -17.33 -18.94
N TYR A 41 -12.46 -16.03 -18.86
CA TYR A 41 -12.47 -15.15 -20.02
C TYR A 41 -11.11 -15.12 -20.73
N CYS A 42 -10.02 -14.99 -19.96
CA CYS A 42 -8.67 -14.99 -20.51
C CYS A 42 -8.32 -16.34 -21.17
N MET A 43 -8.74 -17.46 -20.57
CA MET A 43 -8.56 -18.79 -21.16
C MET A 43 -9.29 -18.94 -22.49
N ILE A 44 -10.57 -18.52 -22.56
CA ILE A 44 -11.37 -18.62 -23.80
C ILE A 44 -10.80 -17.71 -24.90
N ARG A 45 -10.37 -16.49 -24.55
CA ARG A 45 -9.97 -15.48 -25.53
C ARG A 45 -8.51 -15.59 -25.97
N PHE A 46 -7.61 -15.91 -25.04
CA PHE A 46 -6.15 -15.86 -25.25
C PHE A 46 -5.48 -17.24 -25.11
N GLY A 47 -6.23 -18.30 -24.74
CA GLY A 47 -5.68 -19.64 -24.50
C GLY A 47 -4.89 -19.75 -23.19
N ASP A 48 -4.83 -18.67 -22.40
CA ASP A 48 -4.05 -18.58 -21.17
C ASP A 48 -4.91 -17.97 -20.04
N PRO A 49 -5.28 -18.74 -19.00
CA PRO A 49 -6.09 -18.26 -17.88
C PRO A 49 -5.41 -17.20 -17.01
N LEU A 50 -4.09 -17.04 -17.13
CA LEU A 50 -3.27 -16.09 -16.37
C LEU A 50 -2.66 -15.00 -17.26
N ALA A 51 -3.18 -14.80 -18.47
CA ALA A 51 -2.71 -13.78 -19.41
C ALA A 51 -2.59 -12.39 -18.76
N PHE A 52 -3.51 -12.02 -17.87
CA PHE A 52 -3.46 -10.76 -17.14
C PHE A 52 -2.25 -10.62 -16.21
N VAL A 53 -1.74 -11.71 -15.64
CA VAL A 53 -0.53 -11.72 -14.82
C VAL A 53 0.69 -11.43 -15.70
N HIS A 54 0.76 -12.06 -16.88
CA HIS A 54 1.85 -11.81 -17.83
C HIS A 54 1.85 -10.38 -18.34
N VAL A 55 0.68 -9.80 -18.63
CA VAL A 55 0.57 -8.37 -18.96
C VAL A 55 1.04 -7.49 -17.81
N GLN A 56 0.71 -7.83 -16.56
CA GLN A 56 1.20 -7.10 -15.38
C GLN A 56 2.71 -7.25 -15.14
N GLN A 57 3.31 -8.37 -15.52
CA GLN A 57 4.77 -8.57 -15.49
C GLN A 57 5.46 -7.79 -16.60
N ALA A 58 4.83 -7.67 -17.76
CA ALA A 58 5.35 -6.92 -18.91
C ALA A 58 5.29 -5.40 -18.70
N TRP A 59 4.35 -4.91 -17.88
CA TRP A 59 4.34 -3.50 -17.46
C TRP A 59 5.58 -3.20 -16.64
N GLN A 60 6.37 -2.23 -17.12
CA GLN A 60 7.70 -1.91 -16.59
C GLN A 60 7.67 -1.67 -15.08
N GLN A 61 8.22 -2.62 -14.34
CA GLN A 61 8.38 -2.53 -12.89
C GLN A 61 9.63 -1.72 -12.59
N GLN A 62 9.44 -0.56 -11.97
CA GLN A 62 10.56 0.25 -11.50
C GLN A 62 11.30 -0.54 -10.43
N ASN A 63 12.63 -0.54 -10.49
CA ASN A 63 13.50 -1.08 -9.45
C ASN A 63 14.00 0.06 -8.55
N LEU A 64 14.67 -0.30 -7.46
CA LEU A 64 15.28 0.68 -6.55
C LEU A 64 16.31 1.57 -7.29
N LEU A 65 17.08 1.00 -8.22
CA LEU A 65 18.05 1.75 -9.02
C LEU A 65 17.38 2.81 -9.89
N ASP A 66 16.21 2.52 -10.47
CA ASP A 66 15.46 3.48 -11.30
C ASP A 66 14.98 4.67 -10.44
N ILE A 67 14.58 4.41 -9.19
CA ILE A 67 14.22 5.46 -8.24
C ILE A 67 15.45 6.29 -7.86
N ILE A 68 16.58 5.66 -7.56
CA ILE A 68 17.80 6.36 -7.20
C ILE A 68 18.25 7.25 -8.36
N GLN A 69 18.33 6.71 -9.58
CA GLN A 69 18.68 7.49 -10.77
C GLN A 69 17.70 8.64 -11.01
N GLY A 70 16.39 8.38 -10.90
CA GLY A 70 15.38 9.43 -11.02
C GLY A 70 15.48 10.50 -9.92
N ALA A 71 15.82 10.11 -8.69
CA ALA A 71 16.01 11.04 -7.59
C ALA A 71 17.28 11.89 -7.78
N LEU A 72 18.38 11.31 -8.26
CA LEU A 72 19.59 12.04 -8.65
C LEU A 72 19.30 13.03 -9.79
N ALA A 73 18.42 12.65 -10.72
CA ALA A 73 17.92 13.52 -11.78
C ALA A 73 16.89 14.56 -11.30
N LEU A 74 16.69 14.72 -9.99
CA LEU A 74 15.73 15.66 -9.37
C LEU A 74 14.28 15.44 -9.82
N ASN A 75 13.92 14.23 -10.25
CA ASN A 75 12.53 13.88 -10.52
C ASN A 75 11.74 13.87 -9.20
N ARG A 76 10.74 14.74 -9.11
CA ARG A 76 9.89 14.91 -7.92
C ARG A 76 9.28 13.59 -7.45
N ASP A 77 8.79 12.75 -8.36
CA ASP A 77 8.13 11.50 -8.00
C ASP A 77 9.11 10.50 -7.40
N SER A 78 10.29 10.35 -8.02
CA SER A 78 11.35 9.49 -7.50
C SER A 78 11.92 9.99 -6.18
N LEU A 79 12.05 11.31 -6.00
CA LEU A 79 12.45 11.94 -4.74
C LEU A 79 11.45 11.64 -3.62
N MET A 80 10.15 11.79 -3.88
CA MET A 80 9.12 11.49 -2.87
C MET A 80 9.14 10.02 -2.47
N LYS A 81 9.26 9.10 -3.44
CA LYS A 81 9.38 7.66 -3.18
C LYS A 81 10.61 7.32 -2.34
N LEU A 82 11.76 7.91 -2.68
CA LEU A 82 13.00 7.70 -1.93
C LEU A 82 12.91 8.26 -0.50
N LEU A 83 12.33 9.46 -0.35
CA LEU A 83 12.10 10.10 0.93
C LEU A 83 11.16 9.28 1.80
N MET A 84 10.08 8.72 1.26
CA MET A 84 9.17 7.87 2.01
C MET A 84 9.85 6.57 2.47
N LEU A 85 10.66 5.95 1.60
CA LEU A 85 11.37 4.71 1.92
C LEU A 85 12.46 4.93 2.99
N LEU A 86 13.37 5.87 2.74
CA LEU A 86 14.49 6.16 3.64
C LEU A 86 14.02 6.88 4.90
N GLY A 87 13.10 7.84 4.76
CA GLY A 87 12.49 8.56 5.87
C GLY A 87 11.72 7.62 6.78
N GLY A 88 10.96 6.66 6.23
CA GLY A 88 10.29 5.62 7.01
C GLY A 88 11.26 4.74 7.79
N GLY A 89 12.34 4.27 7.15
CA GLY A 89 13.39 3.49 7.81
C GLY A 89 14.11 4.29 8.90
N TYR A 90 14.43 5.56 8.64
CA TYR A 90 15.04 6.47 9.61
C TYR A 90 14.12 6.71 10.81
N LEU A 91 12.82 6.93 10.58
CA LEU A 91 11.84 7.18 11.63
C LEU A 91 11.73 5.98 12.59
N LEU A 92 11.67 4.77 12.04
CA LEU A 92 11.67 3.52 12.82
C LEU A 92 12.96 3.37 13.62
N TRP A 93 14.11 3.68 13.01
CA TRP A 93 15.40 3.63 13.69
C TRP A 93 15.51 4.65 14.82
N TYR A 94 15.06 5.89 14.59
CA TYR A 94 15.09 6.98 15.56
C TYR A 94 14.18 6.68 16.77
N LEU A 95 12.98 6.15 16.52
CA LEU A 95 12.01 5.81 17.56
C LEU A 95 12.16 4.40 18.12
N ARG A 96 13.17 3.62 17.71
CA ARG A 96 13.32 2.20 18.10
C ARG A 96 13.35 1.95 19.60
N ALA A 97 13.83 2.92 20.38
CA ALA A 97 13.90 2.82 21.84
C ALA A 97 12.55 3.12 22.53
N LYS A 98 11.64 3.84 21.85
CA LYS A 98 10.31 4.19 22.36
C LYS A 98 9.21 3.26 21.83
N LEU A 99 9.42 2.65 20.67
CA LEU A 99 8.50 1.72 20.04
C LEU A 99 8.68 0.29 20.56
N ASN A 100 7.59 -0.47 20.59
CA ASN A 100 7.64 -1.90 20.89
C ASN A 100 8.48 -2.63 19.83
N HIS A 101 9.32 -3.57 20.25
CA HIS A 101 10.21 -4.34 19.39
C HIS A 101 9.47 -5.03 18.23
N VAL A 102 8.24 -5.50 18.46
CA VAL A 102 7.39 -6.12 17.43
C VAL A 102 7.05 -5.12 16.32
N VAL A 103 6.73 -3.87 16.67
CA VAL A 103 6.37 -2.81 15.70
C VAL A 103 7.59 -2.44 14.85
N VAL A 104 8.76 -2.34 15.47
CA VAL A 104 10.02 -2.04 14.80
C VAL A 104 10.41 -3.15 13.83
N ALA A 105 10.37 -4.41 14.28
CA ALA A 105 10.66 -5.57 13.44
C ALA A 105 9.69 -5.63 12.24
N TYR A 106 8.39 -5.53 12.48
CA TYR A 106 7.39 -5.55 11.41
C TYR A 106 7.60 -4.40 10.40
N GLY A 107 7.96 -3.20 10.89
CA GLY A 107 8.24 -2.06 10.05
C GLY A 107 9.46 -2.26 9.14
N PHE A 108 10.58 -2.73 9.68
CA PHE A 108 11.78 -3.01 8.89
C PHE A 108 11.56 -4.16 7.90
N PHE A 109 10.90 -5.26 8.30
CA PHE A 109 10.58 -6.36 7.38
C PHE A 109 9.64 -5.92 6.26
N SER A 110 8.65 -5.08 6.56
CA SER A 110 7.74 -4.54 5.54
C SER A 110 8.47 -3.66 4.53
N LEU A 111 9.36 -2.77 4.99
CA LEU A 111 10.21 -1.93 4.13
C LEU A 111 11.18 -2.76 3.29
N PHE A 112 11.77 -3.80 3.89
CA PHE A 112 12.68 -4.72 3.21
C PHE A 112 11.98 -5.51 2.11
N LEU A 113 10.80 -6.07 2.40
CA LEU A 113 9.97 -6.76 1.39
C LEU A 113 9.59 -5.81 0.25
N LEU A 114 9.23 -4.57 0.56
CA LEU A 114 8.91 -3.56 -0.46
C LEU A 114 10.12 -3.31 -1.35
N ALA A 115 11.31 -3.15 -0.76
CA ALA A 115 12.55 -2.90 -1.50
C ALA A 115 12.91 -4.03 -2.48
N ILE A 116 12.60 -5.29 -2.14
CA ILE A 116 12.86 -6.46 -2.98
C ILE A 116 11.74 -6.70 -4.01
N SER A 117 10.50 -6.33 -3.70
CA SER A 117 9.30 -6.69 -4.49
C SER A 117 9.24 -6.07 -5.90
N LYS A 118 10.12 -5.13 -6.23
CA LYS A 118 10.09 -4.33 -7.48
C LYS A 118 8.76 -3.61 -7.73
N ALA A 119 7.89 -3.51 -6.70
CA ALA A 119 6.56 -2.92 -6.80
C ALA A 119 6.56 -1.39 -6.64
N PHE A 120 7.58 -0.73 -7.17
CA PHE A 120 7.83 0.69 -6.94
C PHE A 120 6.92 1.63 -7.74
N THR A 121 6.19 1.11 -8.73
CA THR A 121 5.16 1.83 -9.49
C THR A 121 4.00 2.30 -8.59
N SER A 122 3.82 1.72 -7.41
CA SER A 122 2.81 2.15 -6.42
C SER A 122 3.37 2.20 -5.00
N LEU A 123 4.66 2.53 -4.86
CA LEU A 123 5.36 2.58 -3.56
C LEU A 123 4.57 3.36 -2.51
N ASP A 124 4.03 4.53 -2.85
CA ASP A 124 3.30 5.39 -1.90
C ASP A 124 2.16 4.62 -1.22
N ARG A 125 1.39 3.87 -2.02
CA ARG A 125 0.24 3.09 -1.53
C ARG A 125 0.67 1.99 -0.56
N TYR A 126 1.79 1.34 -0.83
CA TYR A 126 2.31 0.29 0.03
C TYR A 126 2.85 0.86 1.33
N ILE A 127 3.59 1.97 1.27
CA ILE A 127 4.14 2.64 2.46
C ILE A 127 3.04 3.13 3.39
N TYR A 128 1.96 3.71 2.85
CA TYR A 128 0.79 4.09 3.67
C TYR A 128 0.13 2.89 4.37
N GLY A 129 0.24 1.69 3.80
CA GLY A 129 -0.27 0.46 4.39
C GLY A 129 0.59 -0.12 5.52
N ILE A 130 1.83 0.36 5.70
CA ILE A 130 2.72 -0.13 6.76
C ILE A 130 2.33 0.53 8.08
N VAL A 131 1.53 -0.18 8.88
CA VAL A 131 1.01 0.29 10.19
C VAL A 131 2.11 0.82 11.11
N SER A 132 3.28 0.18 11.12
CA SER A 132 4.42 0.61 11.95
C SER A 132 4.92 2.01 11.61
N LEU A 133 4.85 2.44 10.35
CA LEU A 133 5.25 3.78 9.93
C LEU A 133 4.24 4.83 10.39
N SER A 134 2.94 4.53 10.28
CA SER A 134 1.88 5.40 10.79
C SER A 134 1.97 5.58 12.31
N LEU A 135 2.28 4.50 13.05
CA LEU A 135 2.52 4.57 14.49
C LEU A 135 3.74 5.43 14.84
N ALA A 136 4.85 5.25 14.11
CA ALA A 136 6.06 6.06 14.30
C ALA A 136 5.80 7.55 14.02
N LEU A 137 5.10 7.87 12.93
CA LEU A 137 4.75 9.24 12.57
C LEU A 137 3.81 9.89 13.60
N GLY A 138 2.80 9.13 14.06
CA GLY A 138 1.91 9.55 15.13
C GLY A 138 2.66 9.86 16.44
N MET A 139 3.66 9.05 16.79
CA MET A 139 4.49 9.28 17.97
C MET A 139 5.37 10.53 17.83
N VAL A 140 5.85 10.87 16.63
CA VAL A 140 6.56 12.15 16.40
C VAL A 140 5.65 13.33 16.65
N PHE A 141 4.42 13.30 16.13
CA PHE A 141 3.44 14.37 16.34
C PHE A 141 2.96 14.47 17.79
N ALA A 142 2.85 13.35 18.50
CA ALA A 142 2.54 13.33 19.92
C ALA A 142 3.64 14.01 20.76
N ASN A 143 4.92 13.85 20.37
CA ASN A 143 6.04 14.51 21.04
C ASN A 143 6.13 16.02 20.72
N HIS A 144 5.56 16.48 19.59
CA HIS A 144 5.59 17.88 19.15
C HIS A 144 4.18 18.40 18.82
N PRO A 145 3.29 18.56 19.81
CA PRO A 145 1.87 18.82 19.59
C PRO A 145 1.59 20.09 18.79
N ARG A 146 2.37 21.17 18.98
CA ARG A 146 2.23 22.43 18.24
C ARG A 146 2.42 22.23 16.72
N TRP A 147 3.43 21.46 16.34
CA TRP A 147 3.69 21.12 14.93
C TRP A 147 2.67 20.11 14.40
N GLY A 148 2.26 19.16 15.23
CA GLY A 148 1.22 18.19 14.89
C GLY A 148 -0.10 18.85 14.49
N TYR A 149 -0.61 19.79 15.30
CA TYR A 149 -1.83 20.53 14.97
C TYR A 149 -1.68 21.36 13.69
N GLY A 150 -0.53 22.00 13.47
CA GLY A 150 -0.25 22.76 12.25
C GLY A 150 -0.29 21.87 11.00
N ILE A 151 0.34 20.69 11.05
CA ILE A 151 0.35 19.74 9.93
C ILE A 151 -1.05 19.16 9.70
N ILE A 152 -1.78 18.79 10.75
CA ILE A 152 -3.15 18.28 10.64
C ILE A 152 -4.07 19.34 10.02
N ALA A 153 -3.99 20.60 10.48
CA ALA A 153 -4.78 21.70 9.93
C ALA A 153 -4.46 21.93 8.44
N PHE A 154 -3.17 21.95 8.09
CA PHE A 154 -2.74 22.09 6.70
C PHE A 154 -3.26 20.96 5.81
N LEU A 155 -3.13 19.71 6.26
CA LEU A 155 -3.64 18.54 5.54
C LEU A 155 -5.18 18.55 5.42
N ALA A 156 -5.89 19.00 6.46
CA ALA A 156 -7.33 19.14 6.44
C ALA A 156 -7.79 20.17 5.40
N ILE A 157 -7.12 21.32 5.31
CA ILE A 157 -7.39 22.34 4.28
C ILE A 157 -7.16 21.76 2.88
N TRP A 158 -6.05 21.05 2.68
CA TRP A 158 -5.74 20.38 1.42
C TRP A 158 -6.79 19.32 1.05
N LEU A 159 -7.26 18.55 2.02
CA LEU A 159 -8.30 17.54 1.83
C LEU A 159 -9.63 18.18 1.43
N VAL A 160 -10.04 19.27 2.09
CA VAL A 160 -11.26 20.02 1.75
C VAL A 160 -11.17 20.55 0.32
N ARG A 161 -10.04 21.13 -0.06
CA ARG A 161 -9.82 21.59 -1.44
C ARG A 161 -9.96 20.45 -2.45
N PHE A 162 -9.35 19.30 -2.18
CA PHE A 162 -9.48 18.13 -3.06
C PHE A 162 -10.93 17.64 -3.14
N ALA A 163 -11.66 17.63 -2.02
CA ALA A 163 -13.07 17.23 -2.01
C ALA A 163 -13.93 18.16 -2.87
N ILE A 164 -13.70 19.47 -2.81
CA ILE A 164 -14.39 20.47 -3.66
C ILE A 164 -14.05 20.24 -5.14
N LEU A 165 -12.77 20.11 -5.49
CA LEU A 165 -12.35 19.86 -6.87
C LEU A 165 -12.92 18.55 -7.42
N PHE A 166 -12.95 17.50 -6.59
CA PHE A 166 -13.57 16.24 -6.94
C PHE A 166 -15.08 16.39 -7.19
N ALA A 167 -15.80 17.10 -6.32
CA ALA A 167 -17.24 17.36 -6.48
C ALA A 167 -17.55 18.16 -7.75
N TRP A 168 -16.64 19.02 -8.19
CA TRP A 168 -16.72 19.77 -9.45
C TRP A 168 -16.22 19.01 -10.67
N TRP A 169 -15.96 17.71 -10.58
CA TRP A 169 -15.42 16.88 -11.66
C TRP A 169 -14.03 17.34 -12.17
N GLN A 170 -13.30 18.14 -11.40
CA GLN A 170 -11.96 18.65 -11.70
C GLN A 170 -10.84 17.80 -11.06
N PHE A 171 -11.02 16.48 -11.00
CA PHE A 171 -10.07 15.57 -10.33
C PHE A 171 -8.85 15.19 -11.19
N VAL A 172 -8.76 15.68 -12.42
CA VAL A 172 -7.61 15.49 -13.32
C VAL A 172 -7.12 16.85 -13.77
N ALA A 173 -6.08 17.36 -13.11
CA ALA A 173 -5.26 18.48 -13.58
C ALA A 173 -3.81 18.23 -13.15
#